data_AF-A0A0P7TW98-F1
#
_entry.id   AF-A0A0P7TW98-F1
#
_cell.length_a   1.000
_cell.length_b   1.000
_cell.length_c   1.000
_cell.angle_alpha   90.00
_cell.angle_beta   90.00
_cell.angle_gamma   90.00
#
_symmetry.space_group_name_H-M   'P 1'
#
loop_
_entity.id
_entity.type
_entity.pdbx_description
1 polymer ?
#
loop_
_entity_poly.entity_id
_entity_poly.type
_entity_poly.pdbx_seq_one_letter_code
_entity_poly.pdbx_strand_id
1 'polypeptide(L)'
;FDQKEKKTLLGTRKDYWDYFCDCLAKIKGANDGIRYVKSIPVLKTSLGKGRAFIRYSLVHQRLADTLQQCLMNERVTSEWYYARSPFLKSHLNVDIISHLYELNEVQFDVASMGYDLDSAWPTFARYTHKFNSVKHWHRPFCWEKPSHESLKKI
;
A
#
# COMPACT_ATOMS: atom_id res chain seq x y z
N PHE A 1 -5.88 -14.32 1.84
CA PHE A 1 -6.48 -14.08 0.51
C PHE A 1 -6.15 -15.17 -0.52
N ASP A 2 -5.69 -16.37 -0.11
CA ASP A 2 -5.48 -17.50 -1.04
C ASP A 2 -4.53 -17.16 -2.21
N GLN A 3 -3.49 -16.36 -1.93
CA GLN A 3 -2.45 -16.01 -2.91
C GLN A 3 -1.50 -17.19 -3.08
N LYS A 4 -1.10 -17.47 -4.33
CA LYS A 4 -0.14 -18.54 -4.65
C LYS A 4 1.27 -18.10 -4.24
N GLU A 5 2.05 -19.02 -3.68
CA GLU A 5 3.46 -18.77 -3.43
C GLU A 5 4.22 -18.64 -4.75
N LYS A 6 5.00 -17.56 -4.91
CA LYS A 6 5.82 -17.32 -6.09
C LYS A 6 7.20 -16.83 -5.68
N LYS A 7 8.22 -17.24 -6.45
CA LYS A 7 9.61 -16.81 -6.28
C LYS A 7 10.22 -16.49 -7.64
N THR A 8 11.22 -15.62 -7.65
CA THR A 8 12.09 -15.43 -8.82
C THR A 8 13.02 -16.62 -9.01
N LEU A 9 13.73 -16.70 -10.15
CA LEU A 9 14.75 -17.73 -10.38
C LEU A 9 15.86 -17.73 -9.31
N LEU A 10 16.17 -16.55 -8.76
CA LEU A 10 17.15 -16.39 -7.68
C LEU A 10 16.57 -16.65 -6.28
N GLY A 11 15.34 -17.18 -6.20
CA GLY A 11 14.70 -17.56 -4.94
C GLY A 11 14.03 -16.41 -4.17
N THR A 12 14.18 -15.15 -4.61
CA THR A 12 13.50 -14.01 -3.96
C THR A 12 11.99 -14.18 -4.01
N ARG A 13 11.34 -14.11 -2.85
CA ARG A 13 9.89 -14.19 -2.71
C ARG A 13 9.21 -13.03 -3.45
N LYS A 14 8.22 -13.38 -4.25
CA LYS A 14 7.29 -12.42 -4.86
C LYS A 14 6.06 -12.25 -3.97
N ASP A 15 5.43 -11.10 -4.08
CA ASP A 15 4.28 -10.72 -3.27
C ASP A 15 3.28 -9.89 -4.11
N TYR A 16 2.24 -9.32 -3.49
CA TYR A 16 1.19 -8.58 -4.20
C TYR A 16 1.71 -7.36 -4.99
N TRP A 17 2.90 -6.85 -4.71
CA TRP A 17 3.56 -5.85 -5.56
C TRP A 17 3.85 -6.37 -6.97
N ASP A 18 4.34 -7.60 -7.07
CA ASP A 18 4.62 -8.23 -8.35
C ASP A 18 3.32 -8.51 -9.12
N TYR A 19 2.23 -8.84 -8.41
CA TYR A 19 0.89 -8.92 -9.01
C TYR A 19 0.47 -7.58 -9.63
N PHE A 20 0.61 -6.47 -8.91
CA PHE A 20 0.32 -5.14 -9.46
C PHE A 20 1.21 -4.83 -10.67
N CYS A 21 2.50 -5.18 -10.63
CA CYS A 21 3.38 -5.04 -11.79
C CYS A 21 2.88 -5.83 -13.00
N ASP A 22 2.53 -7.10 -12.82
CA ASP A 22 2.08 -7.98 -13.91
C ASP A 22 0.75 -7.51 -14.52
N CYS A 23 -0.17 -6.98 -13.70
CA CYS A 23 -1.43 -6.42 -14.16
C CYS A 23 -1.26 -5.11 -14.92
N LEU A 24 -0.46 -4.18 -14.39
CA LEU A 24 -0.45 -2.78 -14.82
C LEU A 24 0.64 -2.46 -15.87
N ALA A 25 1.71 -3.27 -15.96
CA ALA A 25 2.88 -2.94 -16.80
C ALA A 25 2.55 -2.65 -18.28
N LYS A 26 1.46 -3.22 -18.81
CA LYS A 26 1.04 -3.04 -20.22
C LYS A 26 -0.02 -1.95 -20.42
N ILE A 27 -0.53 -1.34 -19.34
CA ILE A 27 -1.60 -0.35 -19.39
C ILE A 27 -0.99 1.06 -19.49
N LYS A 28 -1.23 1.75 -20.61
CA LYS A 28 -0.80 3.14 -20.79
C LYS A 28 -1.54 4.03 -19.78
N GLY A 29 -0.81 4.89 -19.06
CA GLY A 29 -1.39 5.83 -18.09
C GLY A 29 -1.61 5.29 -16.66
N ALA A 30 -1.60 3.97 -16.44
CA ALA A 30 -1.79 3.38 -15.10
C ALA A 30 -0.48 3.07 -14.35
N ASN A 31 0.66 3.48 -14.91
CA ASN A 31 1.98 3.03 -14.46
C ASN A 31 2.74 4.02 -13.57
N ASP A 32 2.18 5.18 -13.23
CA ASP A 32 2.94 6.21 -12.49
C ASP A 32 3.26 5.76 -11.07
N GLY A 33 2.33 5.07 -10.40
CA GLY A 33 2.62 4.47 -9.09
C GLY A 33 3.69 3.38 -9.18
N ILE A 34 3.70 2.61 -10.27
CA ILE A 34 4.74 1.59 -10.50
C ILE A 34 6.11 2.25 -10.67
N ARG A 35 6.19 3.33 -11.47
CA ARG A 35 7.41 4.11 -11.68
C ARG A 35 7.90 4.75 -10.39
N TYR A 36 6.99 5.36 -9.63
CA TYR A 36 7.28 5.99 -8.35
C TYR A 36 7.91 5.00 -7.36
N VAL A 37 7.28 3.83 -7.15
CA VAL A 37 7.82 2.84 -6.22
C VAL A 37 9.17 2.29 -6.67
N LYS A 38 9.35 2.07 -7.99
CA LYS A 38 10.64 1.64 -8.55
C LYS A 38 11.75 2.68 -8.39
N SER A 39 11.42 3.97 -8.28
CA SER A 39 12.41 5.02 -8.07
C SER A 39 12.81 5.21 -6.59
N ILE A 40 12.25 4.44 -5.65
CA ILE A 40 12.62 4.50 -4.23
C ILE A 40 13.73 3.46 -3.96
N PRO A 41 15.01 3.87 -3.86
CA PRO A 41 16.12 2.92 -3.77
C PRO A 41 16.17 2.16 -2.44
N VAL A 42 15.55 2.68 -1.38
CA VAL A 42 15.59 2.07 -0.05
C VAL A 42 14.70 0.83 0.08
N LEU A 43 13.71 0.64 -0.83
CA LEU A 43 12.80 -0.50 -0.80
C LEU A 43 13.41 -1.73 -1.47
N LYS A 44 13.72 -2.75 -0.68
CA LYS A 44 14.42 -3.95 -1.13
C LYS A 44 13.47 -5.09 -1.44
N THR A 45 12.41 -5.25 -0.65
CA THR A 45 11.50 -6.41 -0.75
C THR A 45 10.28 -6.12 -1.62
N SER A 46 9.71 -7.17 -2.19
CA SER A 46 8.42 -7.07 -2.90
C SER A 46 7.31 -6.56 -1.96
N LEU A 47 7.29 -7.06 -0.72
CA LEU A 47 6.32 -6.64 0.29
C LEU A 47 6.41 -5.14 0.60
N GLY A 48 7.62 -4.61 0.82
CA GLY A 48 7.84 -3.18 1.09
C GLY A 48 7.47 -2.29 -0.09
N LYS A 49 7.77 -2.73 -1.32
CA LYS A 49 7.32 -2.07 -2.55
C LYS A 49 5.79 -2.05 -2.66
N GLY A 50 5.14 -3.15 -2.28
CA GLY A 50 3.68 -3.25 -2.24
C GLY A 50 3.06 -2.27 -1.25
N ARG A 51 3.64 -2.16 -0.06
CA ARG A 51 3.22 -1.19 0.97
C ARG A 51 3.35 0.25 0.47
N ALA A 52 4.48 0.57 -0.17
CA ALA A 52 4.71 1.88 -0.77
C ALA A 52 3.71 2.18 -1.89
N PHE A 53 3.38 1.19 -2.72
CA PHE A 53 2.42 1.33 -3.80
C PHE A 53 1.01 1.62 -3.28
N ILE A 54 0.54 0.88 -2.27
CA ILE A 54 -0.78 1.14 -1.66
C ILE A 54 -0.84 2.56 -1.07
N ARG A 55 0.21 2.98 -0.34
CA ARG A 55 0.31 4.35 0.21
C ARG A 55 0.24 5.40 -0.89
N TYR A 56 1.01 5.21 -1.96
CA TYR A 56 0.98 6.10 -3.12
C TYR A 56 -0.42 6.17 -3.72
N SER A 57 -1.08 5.04 -3.95
CA SER A 57 -2.42 4.98 -4.55
C SER A 57 -3.50 5.64 -3.69
N LEU A 58 -3.38 5.56 -2.36
CA LEU A 58 -4.28 6.27 -1.43
C LEU A 58 -4.11 7.80 -1.50
N VAL A 59 -2.87 8.29 -1.48
CA VAL A 59 -2.57 9.75 -1.58
C VAL A 59 -3.11 10.34 -2.88
N HIS A 60 -3.10 9.55 -3.96
CA HIS A 60 -3.53 10.00 -5.28
C HIS A 60 -5.00 9.62 -5.60
N GLN A 61 -5.74 9.01 -4.67
CA GLN A 61 -7.14 8.61 -4.86
C GLN A 61 -7.35 7.68 -6.07
N ARG A 62 -6.45 6.70 -6.24
CA ARG A 62 -6.48 5.75 -7.38
C ARG A 62 -6.48 4.29 -6.96
N LEU A 63 -6.59 3.99 -5.67
CA LEU A 63 -6.48 2.61 -5.18
C LEU A 63 -7.61 1.73 -5.74
N ALA A 64 -8.84 2.26 -5.78
CA ALA A 64 -9.99 1.57 -6.36
C ALA A 64 -9.77 1.28 -7.85
N ASP A 65 -9.48 2.31 -8.66
CA ASP A 65 -9.26 2.16 -10.11
C ASP A 65 -8.11 1.22 -10.43
N THR A 66 -7.03 1.30 -9.65
CA THR A 66 -5.86 0.43 -9.80
C THR A 66 -6.23 -1.03 -9.54
N LEU A 67 -6.91 -1.33 -8.44
CA LEU A 67 -7.30 -2.70 -8.12
C LEU A 67 -8.35 -3.21 -9.12
N GLN A 68 -9.32 -2.38 -9.50
CA GLN A 68 -10.33 -2.74 -10.49
C GLN A 68 -9.68 -3.15 -11.81
N GLN A 69 -8.73 -2.36 -12.32
CA GLN A 69 -7.97 -2.71 -13.53
C GLN A 69 -7.23 -4.04 -13.40
N CYS A 70 -6.66 -4.33 -12.22
CA CYS A 70 -5.99 -5.61 -11.99
C CYS A 70 -6.97 -6.78 -12.03
N LEU A 71 -8.16 -6.62 -11.42
CA LEU A 71 -9.18 -7.65 -11.33
C LEU A 71 -9.90 -7.90 -12.66
N MET A 72 -10.01 -6.89 -13.52
CA MET A 72 -10.47 -7.06 -14.91
C MET A 72 -9.53 -7.97 -15.73
N ASN A 73 -8.26 -8.10 -15.34
CA ASN A 73 -7.33 -9.05 -15.94
C ASN A 73 -7.43 -10.41 -15.22
N GLU A 74 -8.54 -11.13 -15.45
CA GLU A 74 -8.82 -12.41 -14.81
C GLU A 74 -7.73 -13.47 -15.05
N ARG A 75 -7.10 -13.43 -16.23
CA ARG A 75 -5.98 -14.33 -16.56
C ARG A 75 -4.81 -14.13 -15.60
N VAL A 76 -4.34 -12.89 -15.42
CA VAL A 76 -3.24 -12.61 -14.47
C VAL A 76 -3.70 -12.85 -13.03
N THR A 77 -4.91 -12.45 -12.67
CA THR A 77 -5.44 -12.66 -11.32
C THR A 77 -5.52 -14.14 -10.96
N SER A 78 -5.96 -15.01 -11.87
CA SER A 78 -5.99 -16.47 -11.66
C SER A 78 -4.59 -17.12 -11.66
N GLU A 79 -3.59 -16.52 -12.31
CA GLU A 79 -2.18 -16.93 -12.17
C GLU A 79 -1.60 -16.62 -10.79
N TRP A 80 -2.17 -15.63 -10.09
CA TRP A 80 -1.70 -15.13 -8.79
C TRP A 80 -2.49 -15.63 -7.58
N TYR A 81 -3.77 -15.96 -7.76
CA TYR A 81 -4.67 -16.34 -6.67
C TYR A 81 -5.37 -17.68 -6.97
N TYR A 82 -5.61 -18.47 -5.93
CA TYR A 82 -6.44 -19.67 -6.00
C TYR A 82 -7.93 -19.31 -5.96
N ALA A 83 -8.78 -20.26 -6.36
CA ALA A 83 -10.21 -20.05 -6.59
C ALA A 83 -11.02 -19.59 -5.35
N ARG A 84 -10.50 -19.76 -4.11
CA ARG A 84 -11.22 -19.26 -2.92
C ARG A 84 -10.94 -17.78 -2.65
N SER A 85 -9.99 -17.17 -3.35
CA SER A 85 -9.72 -15.74 -3.25
C SER A 85 -10.97 -14.93 -3.60
N PRO A 86 -11.31 -13.89 -2.81
CA PRO A 86 -12.43 -13.03 -3.13
C PRO A 86 -12.22 -12.25 -4.44
N PHE A 87 -10.99 -12.09 -4.90
CA PHE A 87 -10.64 -11.45 -6.17
C PHE A 87 -11.18 -12.19 -7.40
N LEU A 88 -11.39 -13.51 -7.29
CA LEU A 88 -11.95 -14.36 -8.35
C LEU A 88 -13.46 -14.61 -8.17
N LYS A 89 -14.09 -14.02 -7.16
CA LYS A 89 -15.53 -14.15 -6.90
C LYS A 89 -16.21 -12.83 -7.25
N SER A 90 -17.01 -12.82 -8.32
CA SER A 90 -17.61 -11.61 -8.90
C SER A 90 -18.39 -10.74 -7.89
N HIS A 91 -19.15 -11.34 -6.97
CA HIS A 91 -19.86 -10.55 -5.96
C HIS A 91 -18.89 -9.90 -4.95
N LEU A 92 -17.91 -10.66 -4.45
CA LEU A 92 -16.95 -10.14 -3.47
C LEU A 92 -15.99 -9.13 -4.08
N ASN A 93 -15.58 -9.32 -5.33
CA ASN A 93 -14.66 -8.39 -5.97
C ASN A 93 -15.34 -7.04 -6.25
N VAL A 94 -16.60 -7.02 -6.67
CA VAL A 94 -17.41 -5.80 -6.82
C VAL A 94 -17.57 -5.10 -5.48
N ASP A 95 -17.89 -5.83 -4.42
CA ASP A 95 -18.04 -5.26 -3.08
C ASP A 95 -16.72 -4.62 -2.60
N ILE A 96 -15.59 -5.33 -2.72
CA ILE A 96 -14.27 -4.78 -2.34
C ILE A 96 -13.97 -3.49 -3.10
N ILE A 97 -14.19 -3.46 -4.42
CA ILE A 97 -13.96 -2.27 -5.24
C ILE A 97 -14.88 -1.13 -4.82
N SER A 98 -16.15 -1.40 -4.53
CA SER A 98 -17.10 -0.39 -4.07
C SER A 98 -16.64 0.27 -2.77
N HIS A 99 -16.21 -0.50 -1.77
CA HIS A 99 -15.69 0.05 -0.52
C HIS A 99 -14.39 0.86 -0.73
N LEU A 100 -13.55 0.47 -1.69
CA LEU A 100 -12.36 1.25 -2.03
C LEU A 100 -12.70 2.57 -2.72
N TYR A 101 -13.79 2.64 -3.47
CA TYR A 101 -14.25 3.90 -4.07
C TYR A 101 -14.68 4.93 -3.03
N GLU A 102 -15.22 4.50 -1.88
CA GLU A 102 -15.50 5.40 -0.76
C GLU A 102 -14.22 6.11 -0.24
N LEU A 103 -13.05 5.46 -0.38
CA LEU A 103 -11.77 6.06 0.01
C LEU A 103 -11.29 7.15 -0.95
N ASN A 104 -11.84 7.24 -2.17
CA ASN A 104 -11.46 8.31 -3.09
C ASN A 104 -11.92 9.69 -2.60
N GLU A 105 -12.98 9.75 -1.77
CA GLU A 105 -13.45 10.99 -1.13
C GLU A 105 -12.58 11.43 0.06
N VAL A 106 -11.65 10.57 0.50
CA VAL A 106 -10.75 10.83 1.61
C VAL A 106 -9.43 11.40 1.09
N GLN A 107 -8.92 12.43 1.76
CA GLN A 107 -7.57 12.94 1.53
C GLN A 107 -6.60 12.31 2.52
N PHE A 108 -5.59 11.63 2.00
CA PHE A 108 -4.55 10.98 2.78
C PHE A 108 -3.26 11.83 2.78
N ASP A 109 -2.85 12.33 3.95
CA ASP A 109 -1.51 12.90 4.15
C ASP A 109 -0.57 11.81 4.68
N VAL A 110 0.08 11.13 3.75
CA VAL A 110 0.93 9.97 4.06
C VAL A 110 2.38 10.34 3.74
N ALA A 111 3.21 10.44 4.77
CA ALA A 111 4.62 10.75 4.63
C ALA A 111 5.32 9.78 3.65
N SER A 112 6.06 10.33 2.70
CA SER A 112 6.74 9.58 1.64
C SER A 112 8.02 8.88 2.12
N MET A 113 8.60 9.32 3.24
CA MET A 113 9.89 8.88 3.78
C MET A 113 9.84 8.69 5.30
N GLY A 114 10.88 8.05 5.86
CA GLY A 114 11.07 7.93 7.31
C GLY A 114 10.54 6.64 7.94
N TYR A 115 10.09 5.67 7.14
CA TYR A 115 9.60 4.38 7.62
C TYR A 115 10.25 3.24 6.84
N ASP A 116 10.71 2.22 7.55
CA ASP A 116 11.16 0.97 6.94
C ASP A 116 9.93 0.13 6.54
N LEU A 117 9.46 0.37 5.32
CA LEU A 117 8.33 -0.35 4.75
C LEU A 117 8.67 -1.81 4.41
N ASP A 118 9.94 -2.21 4.33
CA ASP A 118 10.27 -3.63 4.19
C ASP A 118 9.93 -4.39 5.47
N SER A 119 10.13 -3.76 6.64
CA SER A 119 9.85 -4.37 7.94
C SER A 119 8.37 -4.28 8.33
N ALA A 120 7.75 -3.10 8.34
CA ALA A 120 6.40 -2.93 8.89
C ALA A 120 5.57 -1.81 8.23
N TRP A 121 4.26 -1.81 8.50
CA TRP A 121 3.41 -0.66 8.24
C TRP A 121 3.66 0.45 9.28
N PRO A 122 3.60 1.74 8.90
CA PRO A 122 3.68 2.82 9.87
C PRO A 122 2.51 2.76 10.85
N THR A 123 2.81 2.93 12.13
CA THR A 123 1.83 2.83 13.23
C THR A 123 1.00 4.09 13.44
N PHE A 124 1.32 5.18 12.72
CA PHE A 124 0.58 6.44 12.79
C PHE A 124 0.28 6.97 11.37
N ALA A 125 -0.98 7.31 11.13
CA ALA A 125 -1.44 8.02 9.94
C ALA A 125 -2.25 9.24 10.40
N ARG A 126 -1.93 10.43 9.90
CA ARG A 126 -2.76 11.63 10.13
C ARG A 126 -3.92 11.60 9.15
N TYR A 127 -5.14 11.55 9.67
CA TYR A 127 -6.36 11.71 8.88
C TYR A 127 -6.85 13.15 9.03
N THR A 128 -6.94 13.89 7.92
CA THR A 128 -7.55 15.22 7.90
C THR A 128 -8.89 15.12 7.20
N HIS A 129 -9.98 15.10 7.99
CA HIS A 129 -11.33 15.29 7.45
C HIS A 129 -11.48 16.73 6.95
N LYS A 130 -12.17 16.96 5.84
CA LYS A 130 -12.50 18.32 5.36
C LYS A 130 -13.54 18.97 6.27
N PHE A 131 -13.15 19.39 7.47
CA PHE A 131 -13.84 20.45 8.19
C PHE A 131 -13.12 21.76 7.87
N ASN A 132 -13.86 22.69 7.25
CA ASN A 132 -13.46 24.09 7.17
C ASN A 132 -13.29 24.64 8.61
N SER A 133 -12.09 24.57 9.18
CA SER A 133 -11.71 25.41 10.31
C SER A 133 -10.20 25.51 10.49
N VAL A 134 -9.68 26.68 10.09
CA VAL A 134 -8.64 27.51 10.72
C VAL A 134 -7.72 26.86 11.79
N LYS A 135 -6.43 26.80 11.44
CA LYS A 135 -5.20 26.96 12.27
C LYS A 135 -5.14 26.22 13.62
N HIS A 136 -4.20 25.26 13.75
CA HIS A 136 -3.17 25.23 14.80
C HIS A 136 -2.12 24.16 14.45
N TRP A 137 -0.89 24.60 14.15
CA TRP A 137 0.26 23.72 13.97
C TRP A 137 0.79 23.32 15.36
N HIS A 138 0.59 22.07 15.77
CA HIS A 138 1.33 21.49 16.89
C HIS A 138 2.43 20.56 16.37
N ARG A 139 3.65 20.86 16.83
CA ARG A 139 4.91 20.12 16.64
C ARG A 139 4.76 18.69 17.21
N PRO A 140 5.21 17.62 16.54
CA PRO A 140 5.00 16.26 17.04
C PRO A 140 5.87 15.99 18.26
N PHE A 141 5.24 15.54 19.33
CA PHE A 141 5.89 14.99 20.53
C PHE A 141 6.60 13.69 20.13
N CYS A 142 7.93 13.71 20.11
CA CYS A 142 8.75 12.54 19.91
C CYS A 142 8.85 11.80 21.26
N TRP A 143 8.30 10.59 21.35
CA TRP A 143 8.59 9.71 22.48
C TRP A 143 10.02 9.19 22.31
N GLU A 144 10.99 9.76 23.02
CA GLU A 144 12.30 9.16 23.18
C GLU A 144 12.17 7.95 24.12
N LYS A 145 12.79 6.82 23.73
CA LYS A 145 12.93 5.67 24.64
C LYS A 145 13.74 6.10 25.86
N PRO A 146 13.37 5.72 27.09
CA PRO A 146 14.22 5.98 28.25
C PRO A 146 15.55 5.26 28.06
N SER A 147 16.66 5.99 28.07
CA SER A 147 18.00 5.41 28.19
C SER A 147 18.14 4.81 29.60
N HIS A 148 18.97 3.76 29.70
CA HIS A 148 19.05 2.84 30.84
C HIS A 148 19.73 3.40 32.10
N GLU A 149 19.61 4.72 32.35
CA GLU A 149 20.40 5.45 33.35
C GLU A 149 19.56 6.28 34.34
N SER A 150 18.26 6.01 34.45
CA SER A 150 17.36 6.72 35.37
C SER A 150 16.69 5.81 36.42
N LEU A 151 17.50 5.00 37.13
CA LEU A 151 17.05 4.32 38.36
C LEU A 151 17.98 4.59 39.55
N LYS A 152 18.37 5.86 39.74
CA LYS A 152 18.83 6.35 41.05
C LYS A 152 18.26 7.73 41.31
N LYS A 153 17.51 7.83 42.43
CA LYS A 153 16.67 8.95 42.91
C LYS A 153 15.33 8.96 42.17
N ILE A 154 14.18 8.69 42.79
CA ILE A 154 13.70 8.96 44.15
C ILE A 154 12.96 7.73 44.66
#